data_AF-A0A954SMK1-F1
#
_entry.id   AF-A0A954SMK1-F1
#
_cell.length_a   1.000
_cell.length_b   1.000
_cell.length_c   1.000
_cell.angle_alpha   90.00
_cell.angle_beta   90.00
_cell.angle_gamma   90.00
#
_symmetry.space_group_name_H-M   'P 1'
#
loop_
_entity.id
_entity.type
_entity.pdbx_description
1 polymer ?
#
loop_
_entity_poly.entity_id
_entity_poly.type
_entity_poly.pdbx_seq_one_letter_code
_entity_poly.pdbx_strand_id
1 'polypeptide(L)'
;MSSPEFTIEISPKVARIWKTFPPLISALLPHSEDAYASPLSEEALIRKLVEGHSPTILLPTEIRDWPEDQPLHSDLTPRTPLASGRYQRQIIDSLTPEQLCKSVGSHPDAVALKAGLLQLHDDLDASHRSSQSIEGRGRHQAGDYWHAIMHRREPDYSNSKYWFRHVGEHPIFPQLGQYSASIATEFNHPQVSDWSLRLQQGKNDWNPMTFVDLAQSTARTPGPLQSFAQRLQRREMWLLLESTFQDVG
;
A
#
# COMPACT_ATOMS: atom_id res chain seq x y z
N MET A 1 -32.06 14.22 -25.36
CA MET A 1 -30.71 14.82 -25.40
C MET A 1 -29.78 13.83 -24.72
N SER A 2 -28.94 13.14 -25.49
CA SER A 2 -27.93 12.23 -24.93
C SER A 2 -26.88 13.06 -24.19
N SER A 3 -26.50 12.62 -22.99
CA SER A 3 -25.40 13.24 -22.24
C SER A 3 -24.10 13.08 -23.02
N PRO A 4 -23.19 14.05 -23.03
CA PRO A 4 -21.92 13.91 -23.74
C PRO A 4 -21.07 12.85 -23.03
N GLU A 5 -20.70 11.79 -23.75
CA GLU A 5 -19.63 10.89 -23.30
C GLU A 5 -18.31 11.66 -23.37
N PHE A 6 -17.89 12.22 -22.25
CA PHE A 6 -16.55 12.77 -22.10
C PHE A 6 -15.56 11.62 -21.93
N THR A 7 -14.92 11.24 -23.03
CA THR A 7 -13.77 10.33 -23.01
C THR A 7 -12.55 11.11 -22.53
N ILE A 8 -12.27 11.05 -21.23
CA ILE A 8 -11.06 11.63 -20.63
C ILE A 8 -9.92 10.61 -20.79
N GLU A 9 -8.84 10.98 -21.48
CA GLU A 9 -7.65 10.15 -21.65
C GLU A 9 -6.87 10.05 -20.34
N ILE A 10 -7.07 8.96 -19.60
CA ILE A 10 -6.26 8.60 -18.43
C ILE A 10 -4.83 8.30 -18.91
N SER A 11 -3.81 8.82 -18.21
CA SER A 11 -2.42 8.52 -18.56
C SER A 11 -2.17 7.00 -18.56
N PRO A 12 -1.36 6.45 -19.49
CA PRO A 12 -1.15 5.01 -19.58
C PRO A 12 -0.67 4.34 -18.29
N LYS A 13 -0.01 5.09 -17.41
CA LYS A 13 0.53 4.59 -16.17
C LYS A 13 -0.46 4.66 -15.00
N VAL A 14 -1.35 5.67 -14.95
CA VAL A 14 -2.52 5.69 -14.04
C VAL A 14 -3.54 4.62 -14.45
N ALA A 15 -3.72 4.42 -15.76
CA ALA A 15 -4.53 3.34 -16.28
C ALA A 15 -4.04 1.96 -15.82
N ARG A 16 -2.75 1.80 -15.46
CA ARG A 16 -2.25 0.55 -14.87
C ARG A 16 -2.89 0.27 -13.52
N ILE A 17 -3.03 1.26 -12.64
CA ILE A 17 -3.69 1.10 -11.32
C ILE A 17 -5.13 0.61 -11.48
N TRP A 18 -5.88 1.24 -12.39
CA TRP A 18 -7.25 0.87 -12.73
C TRP A 18 -7.38 -0.48 -13.45
N LYS A 19 -6.29 -0.97 -14.04
CA LYS A 19 -6.21 -2.30 -14.65
C LYS A 19 -5.76 -3.38 -13.65
N THR A 20 -5.00 -3.01 -12.62
CA THR A 20 -4.51 -3.95 -11.61
C THR A 20 -5.61 -4.38 -10.65
N PHE A 21 -6.43 -3.43 -10.17
CA PHE A 21 -7.43 -3.70 -9.14
C PHE A 21 -8.86 -3.63 -9.67
N PRO A 22 -9.80 -4.41 -9.11
CA PRO A 22 -11.20 -4.22 -9.36
C PRO A 22 -11.58 -2.83 -8.84
N PRO A 23 -12.56 -2.19 -9.47
CA PRO A 23 -12.82 -0.79 -9.17
C PRO A 23 -13.23 -0.44 -7.73
N LEU A 24 -13.77 -1.39 -6.94
CA LEU A 24 -14.00 -1.21 -5.51
C LEU A 24 -12.68 -0.95 -4.77
N ILE A 25 -11.66 -1.79 -5.00
CA ILE A 25 -10.35 -1.66 -4.35
C ILE A 25 -9.68 -0.37 -4.79
N SER A 26 -9.76 -0.02 -6.09
CA SER A 26 -9.21 1.24 -6.59
C SER A 26 -9.79 2.48 -5.90
N ALA A 27 -11.08 2.44 -5.54
CA ALA A 27 -11.76 3.52 -4.82
C ALA A 27 -11.43 3.56 -3.31
N LEU A 28 -10.81 2.51 -2.77
CA LEU A 28 -10.37 2.42 -1.39
C LEU A 28 -8.88 2.77 -1.21
N LEU A 29 -8.15 3.10 -2.28
CA LEU A 29 -6.77 3.55 -2.17
C LEU A 29 -6.71 5.00 -1.62
N PRO A 30 -5.71 5.37 -0.81
CA PRO A 30 -5.60 6.74 -0.27
C PRO A 30 -5.41 7.77 -1.37
N HIS A 31 -6.22 8.84 -1.37
CA HIS A 31 -6.20 9.95 -2.34
C HIS A 31 -5.73 11.27 -1.72
N SER A 32 -5.16 12.17 -2.54
CA SER A 32 -4.74 13.50 -2.07
C SER A 32 -5.94 14.29 -1.54
N GLU A 33 -5.73 15.15 -0.55
CA GLU A 33 -6.81 15.94 0.09
C GLU A 33 -7.59 16.80 -0.91
N ASP A 34 -6.96 17.19 -2.03
CA ASP A 34 -7.56 17.99 -3.10
C ASP A 34 -8.44 17.18 -4.07
N ALA A 35 -8.47 15.84 -3.97
CA ALA A 35 -9.19 14.98 -4.90
C ALA A 35 -10.73 15.03 -4.74
N TYR A 36 -11.23 15.57 -3.63
CA TYR A 36 -12.67 15.72 -3.37
C TYR A 36 -13.00 17.15 -2.95
N ALA A 37 -13.89 17.80 -3.70
CA ALA A 37 -14.35 19.15 -3.41
C ALA A 37 -15.16 19.31 -2.10
N SER A 38 -15.61 18.20 -1.47
CA SER A 38 -16.34 18.21 -0.19
C SER A 38 -16.40 16.83 0.48
N PRO A 39 -16.34 16.72 1.83
CA PRO A 39 -16.56 15.46 2.57
C PRO A 39 -17.90 14.76 2.29
N LEU A 40 -18.92 15.51 1.85
CA LEU A 40 -20.25 14.96 1.53
C LEU A 40 -20.30 14.20 0.20
N SER A 41 -19.41 14.49 -0.75
CA SER A 41 -19.33 13.75 -2.01
C SER A 41 -18.61 12.41 -1.85
N GLU A 42 -17.66 12.35 -0.91
CA GLU A 42 -16.92 11.14 -0.52
C GLU A 42 -17.86 10.10 0.12
N GLU A 43 -18.67 10.48 1.12
CA GLU A 43 -19.63 9.58 1.77
C GLU A 43 -20.68 9.01 0.79
N ALA A 44 -21.20 9.84 -0.12
CA ALA A 44 -22.22 9.43 -1.09
C ALA A 44 -21.67 8.47 -2.16
N LEU A 45 -20.44 8.70 -2.63
CA LEU A 45 -19.71 7.80 -3.53
C LEU A 45 -19.54 6.43 -2.87
N ILE A 46 -19.08 6.45 -1.64
CA ILE A 46 -18.75 5.29 -0.83
C ILE A 46 -19.97 4.41 -0.55
N ARG A 47 -21.10 5.00 -0.15
CA ARG A 47 -22.35 4.24 0.07
C ARG A 47 -22.80 3.53 -1.20
N LYS A 48 -22.73 4.21 -2.34
CA LYS A 48 -23.10 3.63 -3.63
C LYS A 48 -22.17 2.48 -4.05
N LEU A 49 -20.88 2.56 -3.76
CA LEU A 49 -19.92 1.48 -4.00
C LEU A 49 -20.20 0.24 -3.13
N VAL A 50 -20.52 0.45 -1.85
CA VAL A 50 -20.92 -0.64 -0.93
C VAL A 50 -22.24 -1.29 -1.36
N GLU A 51 -23.16 -0.51 -1.94
CA GLU A 51 -24.43 -1.00 -2.52
C GLU A 51 -24.25 -1.69 -3.89
N GLY A 52 -23.01 -1.85 -4.38
CA GLY A 52 -22.71 -2.59 -5.61
C GLY A 52 -22.87 -1.78 -6.91
N HIS A 53 -22.97 -0.45 -6.82
CA HIS A 53 -23.04 0.40 -8.02
C HIS A 53 -21.69 0.50 -8.73
N SER A 54 -21.74 0.65 -10.07
CA SER A 54 -20.53 0.67 -10.91
C SER A 54 -19.64 1.90 -10.64
N PRO A 55 -18.40 1.73 -10.19
CA PRO A 55 -17.43 2.80 -9.92
C PRO A 55 -17.07 3.67 -11.13
N THR A 56 -17.25 3.19 -12.36
CA THR A 56 -17.04 3.98 -13.58
C THR A 56 -17.92 5.24 -13.63
N ILE A 57 -19.05 5.24 -12.90
CA ILE A 57 -20.06 6.31 -12.90
C ILE A 57 -19.88 7.26 -11.70
N LEU A 58 -19.17 6.86 -10.66
CA LEU A 58 -19.25 7.53 -9.35
C LEU A 58 -17.96 8.25 -8.96
N LEU A 59 -16.80 7.82 -9.46
CA LEU A 59 -15.53 8.44 -9.14
C LEU A 59 -15.45 9.85 -9.79
N PRO A 60 -15.14 10.90 -9.00
CA PRO A 60 -14.86 12.23 -9.53
C PRO A 60 -13.84 12.20 -10.65
N THR A 61 -13.98 13.11 -11.60
CA THR A 61 -13.06 13.26 -12.73
C THR A 61 -11.63 13.55 -12.29
N GLU A 62 -11.45 14.19 -11.14
CA GLU A 62 -10.14 14.52 -10.57
C GLU A 62 -9.33 13.28 -10.13
N ILE A 63 -9.98 12.16 -9.80
CA ILE A 63 -9.29 10.89 -9.47
C ILE A 63 -8.72 10.24 -10.75
N ARG A 64 -9.22 10.62 -11.93
CA ARG A 64 -8.75 10.09 -13.22
C ARG A 64 -7.38 10.65 -13.64
N ASP A 65 -6.99 11.82 -13.10
CA ASP A 65 -5.74 12.53 -13.39
C ASP A 65 -4.65 12.35 -12.30
N TRP A 66 -4.69 11.20 -11.64
CA TRP A 66 -3.85 10.80 -10.51
C TRP A 66 -2.32 10.98 -10.69
N PRO A 67 -1.61 11.67 -9.78
CA PRO A 67 -0.15 11.77 -9.83
C PRO A 67 0.54 10.46 -9.42
N GLU A 68 1.43 9.94 -10.26
CA GLU A 68 2.21 8.71 -10.00
C GLU A 68 3.14 8.80 -8.78
N ASP A 69 3.52 10.00 -8.39
CA ASP A 69 4.56 10.30 -7.40
C ASP A 69 4.01 10.51 -5.99
N GLN A 70 2.69 10.63 -5.83
CA GLN A 70 2.01 10.82 -4.54
C GLN A 70 0.96 9.74 -4.16
N PRO A 71 1.04 8.47 -4.58
CA PRO A 71 -0.14 7.61 -4.56
C PRO A 71 -0.51 7.05 -3.18
N LEU A 72 0.34 7.17 -2.16
CA LEU A 72 0.12 6.49 -0.88
C LEU A 72 0.68 7.30 0.28
N HIS A 73 -0.19 7.61 1.25
CA HIS A 73 0.25 7.88 2.61
C HIS A 73 0.81 6.56 3.17
N SER A 74 2.13 6.47 3.18
CA SER A 74 2.87 5.26 3.53
C SER A 74 4.26 5.67 3.96
N ASP A 75 4.27 6.64 4.86
CA ASP A 75 5.48 7.14 5.48
C ASP A 75 6.04 6.08 6.45
N LEU A 76 7.32 6.23 6.82
CA LEU A 76 8.01 5.32 7.74
C LEU A 76 7.36 5.27 9.12
N THR A 77 6.66 6.32 9.51
CA THR A 77 5.79 6.38 10.69
C THR A 77 4.39 6.79 10.24
N PRO A 78 3.31 6.34 10.90
CA PRO A 78 1.96 6.81 10.56
C PRO A 78 1.92 8.32 10.72
N ARG A 79 1.25 8.99 9.79
CA ARG A 79 0.79 10.35 10.03
C ARG A 79 -0.51 10.23 10.82
N THR A 80 -0.86 11.23 11.62
CA THR A 80 -2.22 11.30 12.16
C THR A 80 -3.20 11.04 11.01
N PRO A 81 -4.19 10.14 11.13
CA PRO A 81 -5.05 9.79 10.02
C PRO A 81 -5.61 11.06 9.36
N LEU A 82 -5.48 11.15 8.04
CA LEU A 82 -5.96 12.32 7.31
C LEU A 82 -7.47 12.45 7.44
N ALA A 83 -7.97 13.68 7.34
CA ALA A 83 -9.39 13.93 7.41
C ALA A 83 -10.16 13.20 6.29
N SER A 84 -9.58 13.13 5.08
CA SER A 84 -10.11 12.41 3.92
C SER A 84 -10.17 10.89 4.16
N GLY A 85 -9.06 10.27 4.58
CA GLY A 85 -8.97 8.81 4.81
C GLY A 85 -9.91 8.24 5.88
N ARG A 86 -10.59 9.08 6.66
CA ARG A 86 -11.52 8.64 7.72
C ARG A 86 -12.65 7.79 7.16
N TYR A 87 -13.21 8.14 6.01
CA TYR A 87 -14.37 7.43 5.46
C TYR A 87 -13.96 6.12 4.78
N GLN A 88 -12.89 6.12 3.99
CA GLN A 88 -12.35 4.89 3.39
C GLN A 88 -12.00 3.88 4.48
N ARG A 89 -11.36 4.32 5.57
CA ARG A 89 -11.07 3.48 6.74
C ARG A 89 -12.33 2.82 7.31
N GLN A 90 -13.40 3.60 7.53
CA GLN A 90 -14.67 3.07 8.05
C GLN A 90 -15.27 2.02 7.12
N ILE A 91 -15.21 2.24 5.80
CA ILE A 91 -15.68 1.24 4.83
C ILE A 91 -14.84 -0.01 4.92
N ILE A 92 -13.51 0.12 4.82
CA ILE A 92 -12.60 -1.02 4.83
C ILE A 92 -12.86 -1.85 6.09
N ASP A 93 -13.02 -1.21 7.25
CA ASP A 93 -13.34 -1.90 8.51
C ASP A 93 -14.70 -2.61 8.44
N SER A 94 -15.73 -1.99 7.85
CA SER A 94 -17.07 -2.60 7.70
C SER A 94 -17.17 -3.71 6.65
N LEU A 95 -16.31 -3.72 5.63
CA LEU A 95 -16.33 -4.74 4.58
C LEU A 95 -15.76 -6.06 5.12
N THR A 96 -16.44 -7.16 4.84
CA THR A 96 -15.85 -8.50 4.98
C THR A 96 -14.76 -8.69 3.91
N PRO A 97 -13.73 -9.52 4.18
CA PRO A 97 -12.73 -9.87 3.17
C PRO A 97 -13.33 -10.33 1.83
N GLU A 98 -14.44 -11.06 1.88
CA GLU A 98 -15.19 -11.57 0.72
C GLU A 98 -15.89 -10.47 -0.08
N GLN A 99 -16.18 -9.33 0.54
CA GLN A 99 -16.77 -8.20 -0.18
C GLN A 99 -15.73 -7.37 -0.94
N LEU A 100 -14.43 -7.51 -0.64
CA LEU A 100 -13.37 -6.81 -1.36
C LEU A 100 -13.14 -7.38 -2.76
N CYS A 101 -13.37 -8.69 -2.94
CA CYS A 101 -13.10 -9.40 -4.19
C CYS A 101 -14.31 -10.25 -4.60
N LYS A 102 -14.71 -10.18 -5.88
CA LYS A 102 -15.87 -10.95 -6.40
C LYS A 102 -15.73 -12.47 -6.25
N SER A 103 -14.50 -12.97 -6.20
CA SER A 103 -14.16 -14.38 -5.99
C SER A 103 -12.96 -14.46 -5.03
N VAL A 104 -13.10 -15.24 -3.96
CA VAL A 104 -12.04 -15.48 -2.97
C VAL A 104 -11.66 -16.95 -3.02
N GLY A 105 -10.51 -17.24 -3.62
CA GLY A 105 -9.85 -18.54 -3.62
C GLY A 105 -9.01 -18.78 -2.35
N SER A 106 -8.66 -17.72 -1.63
CA SER A 106 -7.94 -17.79 -0.35
C SER A 106 -8.44 -16.75 0.66
N HIS A 107 -9.14 -17.20 1.70
CA HIS A 107 -9.64 -16.33 2.76
C HIS A 107 -8.52 -15.61 3.53
N PRO A 108 -7.41 -16.27 3.94
CA PRO A 108 -6.31 -15.57 4.60
C PRO A 108 -5.71 -14.43 3.76
N ASP A 109 -5.60 -14.61 2.44
CA ASP A 109 -5.07 -13.59 1.54
C ASP A 109 -6.05 -12.43 1.35
N ALA A 110 -7.37 -12.69 1.39
CA ALA A 110 -8.38 -11.63 1.41
C ALA A 110 -8.31 -10.80 2.72
N VAL A 111 -8.03 -11.45 3.86
CA VAL A 111 -7.79 -10.76 5.14
C VAL A 111 -6.50 -9.95 5.08
N ALA A 112 -5.42 -10.50 4.51
CA ALA A 112 -4.16 -9.79 4.31
C ALA A 112 -4.34 -8.57 3.40
N LEU A 113 -5.14 -8.68 2.34
CA LEU A 113 -5.48 -7.56 1.46
C LEU A 113 -6.20 -6.44 2.22
N LYS A 114 -7.16 -6.80 3.07
CA LYS A 114 -7.83 -5.85 3.98
C LYS A 114 -6.82 -5.18 4.93
N ALA A 115 -5.89 -5.96 5.50
CA ALA A 115 -4.84 -5.43 6.39
C ALA A 115 -3.94 -4.41 5.68
N GLY A 116 -3.56 -4.67 4.43
CA GLY A 116 -2.80 -3.74 3.59
C GLY A 116 -3.57 -2.46 3.31
N LEU A 117 -4.84 -2.55 2.92
CA LEU A 117 -5.70 -1.37 2.70
C LEU A 117 -5.82 -0.51 3.96
N LEU A 118 -6.07 -1.11 5.12
CA LEU A 118 -6.11 -0.40 6.41
C LEU A 118 -4.80 0.35 6.68
N GLN A 119 -3.67 -0.31 6.42
CA GLN A 119 -2.36 0.27 6.68
C GLN A 119 -2.02 1.45 5.76
N LEU A 120 -2.50 1.42 4.51
CA LEU A 120 -2.38 2.54 3.58
C LEU A 120 -3.14 3.78 4.06
N HIS A 121 -4.14 3.62 4.94
CA HIS A 121 -4.87 4.69 5.61
C HIS A 121 -4.36 4.99 7.02
N ASP A 122 -3.15 4.53 7.35
CA ASP A 122 -2.52 4.69 8.67
C ASP A 122 -3.32 4.08 9.84
N ASP A 123 -4.25 3.15 9.58
CA ASP A 123 -4.96 2.38 10.60
C ASP A 123 -4.14 1.17 11.02
N LEU A 124 -3.07 1.44 11.79
CA LEU A 124 -2.17 0.40 12.27
C LEU A 124 -2.88 -0.61 13.18
N ASP A 125 -3.78 -0.17 14.05
CA ASP A 125 -4.49 -1.05 15.00
C ASP A 125 -5.38 -2.08 14.29
N ALA A 126 -6.18 -1.66 13.32
CA ALA A 126 -7.04 -2.59 12.58
C ALA A 126 -6.22 -3.47 11.61
N SER A 127 -5.18 -2.90 11.00
CA SER A 127 -4.23 -3.66 10.17
C SER A 127 -3.53 -4.75 10.98
N HIS A 128 -3.09 -4.42 12.21
CA HIS A 128 -2.49 -5.36 13.15
C HIS A 128 -3.44 -6.49 13.50
N ARG A 129 -4.66 -6.18 13.97
CA ARG A 129 -5.67 -7.20 14.30
C ARG A 129 -5.97 -8.13 13.12
N SER A 130 -6.05 -7.57 11.91
CA SER A 130 -6.31 -8.34 10.70
C SER A 130 -5.15 -9.28 10.39
N SER A 131 -3.92 -8.76 10.36
CA SER A 131 -2.71 -9.55 10.09
C SER A 131 -2.49 -10.65 11.14
N GLN A 132 -2.60 -10.29 12.41
CA GLN A 132 -2.50 -11.21 13.55
C GLN A 132 -3.52 -12.35 13.47
N SER A 133 -4.73 -12.08 12.97
CA SER A 133 -5.74 -13.13 12.87
C SER A 133 -5.34 -14.25 11.91
N ILE A 134 -4.42 -14.01 10.95
CA ILE A 134 -4.04 -14.94 9.88
C ILE A 134 -2.54 -15.29 9.90
N GLU A 135 -1.86 -15.13 11.04
CA GLU A 135 -0.44 -15.46 11.24
C GLU A 135 -0.07 -16.83 10.67
N GLY A 136 0.99 -16.88 9.84
CA GLY A 136 1.49 -18.10 9.20
C GLY A 136 0.53 -18.75 8.19
N ARG A 137 -0.55 -18.08 7.78
CA ARG A 137 -1.54 -18.57 6.81
C ARG A 137 -1.52 -17.75 5.52
N GLY A 138 -2.16 -18.30 4.48
CA GLY A 138 -2.22 -17.66 3.16
C GLY A 138 -1.02 -17.98 2.28
N ARG A 139 -1.03 -17.44 1.07
CA ARG A 139 0.05 -17.59 0.10
C ARG A 139 1.13 -16.55 0.41
N HIS A 140 2.37 -16.95 0.19
CA HIS A 140 3.56 -16.09 0.38
C HIS A 140 3.65 -15.35 1.72
N GLN A 141 2.92 -15.79 2.76
CA GLN A 141 2.93 -15.17 4.09
C GLN A 141 2.58 -13.66 4.04
N ALA A 142 1.67 -13.26 3.15
CA ALA A 142 1.29 -11.86 2.97
C ALA A 142 0.83 -11.19 4.29
N GLY A 143 0.13 -11.95 5.14
CA GLY A 143 -0.23 -11.55 6.50
C GLY A 143 0.93 -11.14 7.37
N ASP A 144 1.90 -12.04 7.54
CA ASP A 144 3.10 -11.80 8.32
C ASP A 144 3.92 -10.63 7.74
N TYR A 145 3.87 -10.43 6.41
CA TYR A 145 4.51 -9.28 5.77
C TYR A 145 3.85 -7.96 6.17
N TRP A 146 2.52 -7.84 6.04
CA TRP A 146 1.80 -6.64 6.50
C TRP A 146 1.99 -6.38 8.00
N HIS A 147 2.06 -7.44 8.80
CA HIS A 147 2.40 -7.39 10.22
C HIS A 147 3.80 -6.83 10.47
N ALA A 148 4.80 -7.29 9.70
CA ALA A 148 6.17 -6.81 9.78
C ALA A 148 6.29 -5.32 9.42
N ILE A 149 5.58 -4.88 8.37
CA ILE A 149 5.51 -3.47 7.99
C ILE A 149 4.83 -2.66 9.09
N MET A 150 3.76 -3.18 9.71
CA MET A 150 3.07 -2.52 10.83
C MET A 150 4.05 -2.16 11.94
N HIS A 151 4.75 -3.17 12.47
CA HIS A 151 5.72 -2.97 13.54
C HIS A 151 6.87 -2.04 13.15
N ARG A 152 7.30 -2.05 11.87
CA ARG A 152 8.31 -1.08 11.39
C ARG A 152 7.80 0.36 11.49
N ARG A 153 6.50 0.55 11.27
CA ARG A 153 5.84 1.86 11.25
C ARG A 153 5.48 2.41 12.62
N GLU A 154 5.34 1.57 13.65
CA GLU A 154 5.21 1.99 15.06
C GLU A 154 6.56 2.00 15.83
N PRO A 155 7.67 2.24 15.12
CA PRO A 155 9.04 2.00 15.58
C PRO A 155 9.35 0.76 16.45
N ASP A 156 8.60 -0.34 16.36
CA ASP A 156 8.94 -1.63 16.97
C ASP A 156 9.80 -2.49 16.01
N TYR A 157 11.04 -2.05 15.84
CA TYR A 157 11.96 -2.66 14.87
C TYR A 157 12.32 -4.12 15.19
N SER A 158 12.35 -4.50 16.48
CA SER A 158 12.67 -5.87 16.87
C SER A 158 11.55 -6.82 16.47
N ASN A 159 10.30 -6.42 16.69
CA ASN A 159 9.13 -7.20 16.34
C ASN A 159 8.91 -7.22 14.82
N SER A 160 9.17 -6.10 14.13
CA SER A 160 9.22 -6.09 12.66
C SER A 160 10.17 -7.15 12.10
N LYS A 161 11.40 -7.24 12.64
CA LYS A 161 12.36 -8.29 12.25
C LYS A 161 11.88 -9.69 12.62
N TYR A 162 11.13 -9.86 13.71
CA TYR A 162 10.53 -11.14 14.06
C TYR A 162 9.57 -11.62 12.97
N TRP A 163 8.64 -10.77 12.53
CA TRP A 163 7.70 -11.11 11.47
C TRP A 163 8.35 -11.31 10.10
N PHE A 164 9.36 -10.50 9.76
CA PHE A 164 10.12 -10.73 8.51
C PHE A 164 10.84 -12.08 8.45
N ARG A 165 11.14 -12.72 9.59
CA ARG A 165 11.67 -14.11 9.60
C ARG A 165 10.60 -15.13 9.23
N HIS A 166 9.33 -14.85 9.50
CA HIS A 166 8.20 -15.72 9.15
C HIS A 166 7.88 -15.61 7.65
N VAL A 167 8.01 -14.41 7.08
CA VAL A 167 7.85 -14.18 5.63
C VAL A 167 8.84 -15.00 4.80
N GLY A 168 10.11 -15.04 5.21
CA GLY A 168 11.13 -15.76 4.44
C GLY A 168 11.41 -15.10 3.08
N GLU A 169 11.08 -15.79 1.99
CA GLU A 169 11.25 -15.30 0.61
C GLU A 169 9.91 -14.83 0.06
N HIS A 170 9.88 -13.67 -0.63
CA HIS A 170 8.66 -13.14 -1.21
C HIS A 170 8.83 -12.81 -2.71
N PRO A 171 7.80 -13.03 -3.56
CA PRO A 171 7.85 -12.74 -5.00
C PRO A 171 8.20 -11.28 -5.38
N ILE A 172 7.99 -10.33 -4.47
CA ILE A 172 8.24 -8.90 -4.73
C ILE A 172 9.70 -8.49 -4.55
N PHE A 173 10.53 -9.33 -3.93
CA PHE A 173 11.92 -9.01 -3.58
C PHE A 173 12.79 -8.60 -4.77
N PRO A 174 12.81 -9.32 -5.91
CA PRO A 174 13.56 -8.89 -7.09
C PRO A 174 13.18 -7.49 -7.57
N GLN A 175 11.89 -7.17 -7.57
CA GLN A 175 11.39 -5.86 -8.01
C GLN A 175 11.79 -4.74 -7.04
N LEU A 176 11.86 -5.04 -5.73
CA LEU A 176 12.33 -4.10 -4.73
C LEU A 176 13.84 -3.85 -4.82
N GLY A 177 14.63 -4.89 -5.02
CA GLY A 177 16.08 -4.76 -5.26
C GLY A 177 16.39 -3.86 -6.45
N GLN A 178 15.73 -4.12 -7.59
CA GLN A 178 15.87 -3.30 -8.80
C GLN A 178 15.43 -1.84 -8.57
N TYR A 179 14.29 -1.63 -7.90
CA TYR A 179 13.82 -0.28 -7.59
C TYR A 179 14.79 0.46 -6.68
N SER A 180 15.34 -0.21 -5.66
CA SER A 180 16.34 0.35 -4.76
C SER A 180 17.60 0.80 -5.51
N ALA A 181 18.10 -0.01 -6.45
CA ALA A 181 19.24 0.35 -7.28
C ALA A 181 18.96 1.58 -8.16
N SER A 182 17.79 1.60 -8.82
CA SER A 182 17.36 2.70 -9.68
C SER A 182 17.30 4.02 -8.91
N ILE A 183 16.53 4.07 -7.82
CA ILE A 183 16.34 5.32 -7.10
C ILE A 183 17.61 5.77 -6.38
N ALA A 184 18.49 4.84 -5.96
CA ALA A 184 19.77 5.20 -5.37
C ALA A 184 20.66 5.98 -6.34
N THR A 185 20.58 5.68 -7.64
CA THR A 185 21.28 6.43 -8.69
C THR A 185 20.71 7.86 -8.82
N GLU A 186 19.39 8.02 -8.72
CA GLU A 186 18.74 9.34 -8.76
C GLU A 186 19.15 10.23 -7.58
N PHE A 187 19.26 9.67 -6.37
CA PHE A 187 19.68 10.42 -5.19
C PHE A 187 21.14 10.90 -5.28
N ASN A 188 21.99 10.18 -6.03
CA ASN A 188 23.41 10.49 -6.22
C ASN A 188 24.13 10.86 -4.89
N HIS A 189 23.91 10.05 -3.85
CA HIS A 189 24.40 10.32 -2.50
C HIS A 189 25.13 9.10 -1.93
N PRO A 190 26.39 9.22 -1.45
CA PRO A 190 27.21 8.07 -1.04
C PRO A 190 26.52 7.15 -0.02
N GLN A 191 25.91 7.73 1.02
CA GLN A 191 25.20 6.93 2.02
C GLN A 191 24.00 6.17 1.44
N VAL A 192 23.29 6.76 0.47
CA VAL A 192 22.14 6.10 -0.18
C VAL A 192 22.64 4.93 -1.02
N SER A 193 23.72 5.11 -1.77
CA SER A 193 24.37 4.03 -2.52
C SER A 193 24.81 2.89 -1.61
N ASP A 194 25.47 3.19 -0.48
CA ASP A 194 25.91 2.19 0.49
C ASP A 194 24.74 1.41 1.13
N TRP A 195 23.63 2.09 1.43
CA TRP A 195 22.42 1.41 1.92
C TRP A 195 21.76 0.56 0.84
N SER A 196 21.69 1.03 -0.40
CA SER A 196 21.13 0.26 -1.51
C SER A 196 21.92 -1.01 -1.79
N LEU A 197 23.25 -0.96 -1.74
CA LEU A 197 24.11 -2.14 -1.86
C LEU A 197 23.85 -3.15 -0.74
N ARG A 198 23.70 -2.69 0.52
CA ARG A 198 23.37 -3.57 1.66
C ARG A 198 21.98 -4.19 1.56
N LEU A 199 21.00 -3.45 1.03
CA LEU A 199 19.66 -3.98 0.78
C LEU A 199 19.71 -5.13 -0.25
N GLN A 200 20.58 -5.02 -1.25
CA GLN A 200 20.73 -6.04 -2.32
C GLN A 200 21.49 -7.30 -1.90
N GLN A 201 22.10 -7.34 -0.71
CA GLN A 201 22.81 -8.52 -0.19
C GLN A 201 21.88 -9.63 0.33
N GLY A 202 20.56 -9.41 0.31
CA GLY A 202 19.59 -10.43 0.69
C GLY A 202 19.31 -11.45 -0.40
N LYS A 203 18.45 -12.40 -0.10
CA LYS A 203 17.97 -13.35 -1.11
C LYS A 203 17.11 -12.62 -2.15
N ASN A 204 17.25 -12.99 -3.42
CA ASN A 204 16.52 -12.35 -4.52
C ASN A 204 16.73 -10.81 -4.55
N ASP A 205 17.96 -10.38 -4.28
CA ASP A 205 18.40 -8.98 -4.30
C ASP A 205 17.66 -8.07 -3.30
N TRP A 206 17.09 -8.62 -2.22
CA TRP A 206 16.42 -7.83 -1.18
C TRP A 206 16.59 -8.41 0.23
N ASN A 207 17.02 -7.58 1.17
CA ASN A 207 17.12 -7.91 2.59
C ASN A 207 16.12 -7.06 3.40
N PRO A 208 14.98 -7.62 3.84
CA PRO A 208 14.00 -6.86 4.61
C PRO A 208 14.52 -6.45 5.99
N MET A 209 15.42 -7.22 6.60
CA MET A 209 16.04 -6.86 7.88
C MET A 209 16.90 -5.60 7.76
N THR A 210 17.67 -5.51 6.67
CA THR A 210 18.43 -4.29 6.34
C THR A 210 17.50 -3.10 6.12
N PHE A 211 16.31 -3.30 5.56
CA PHE A 211 15.35 -2.20 5.40
C PHE A 211 14.78 -1.74 6.75
N VAL A 212 14.54 -2.66 7.70
CA VAL A 212 14.19 -2.29 9.08
C VAL A 212 15.32 -1.46 9.72
N ASP A 213 16.59 -1.85 9.52
CA ASP A 213 17.74 -1.09 10.03
C ASP A 213 17.85 0.30 9.41
N LEU A 214 17.57 0.42 8.10
CA LEU A 214 17.50 1.71 7.42
C LEU A 214 16.39 2.59 8.02
N ALA A 215 15.18 2.06 8.21
CA ALA A 215 14.08 2.78 8.84
C ALA A 215 14.44 3.27 10.25
N GLN A 216 15.04 2.40 11.08
CA GLN A 216 15.53 2.76 12.41
C GLN A 216 16.61 3.85 12.37
N SER A 217 17.53 3.80 11.40
CA SER A 217 18.60 4.79 11.27
C SER A 217 18.08 6.18 10.91
N THR A 218 17.04 6.25 10.06
CA THR A 218 16.47 7.51 9.58
C THR A 218 15.55 8.18 10.60
N ALA A 219 14.97 7.41 11.53
CA ALA A 219 14.17 7.96 12.63
C ALA A 219 14.96 8.90 13.56
N ARG A 220 16.29 8.78 13.59
CA ARG A 220 17.18 9.60 14.44
C ARG A 220 17.71 10.85 13.74
N THR A 221 17.86 10.80 12.41
CA THR A 221 18.50 11.85 11.63
C THR A 221 17.79 12.02 10.29
N PRO A 222 16.90 13.02 10.17
CA PRO A 222 16.27 13.40 8.90
C PRO A 222 17.30 13.77 7.84
N GLY A 223 17.04 13.43 6.57
CA GLY A 223 17.95 13.73 5.46
C GLY A 223 17.69 12.87 4.21
N PRO A 224 18.64 12.82 3.26
CA PRO A 224 18.48 12.08 2.00
C PRO A 224 18.10 10.60 2.20
N LEU A 225 18.62 9.97 3.26
CA LEU A 225 18.27 8.60 3.62
C LEU A 225 16.81 8.42 4.02
N GLN A 226 16.22 9.41 4.71
CA GLN A 226 14.80 9.37 5.08
C GLN A 226 13.93 9.41 3.82
N SER A 227 14.21 10.32 2.88
CA SER A 227 13.47 10.40 1.62
C SER A 227 13.64 9.15 0.77
N PHE A 228 14.84 8.55 0.74
CA PHE A 228 15.10 7.27 0.08
C PHE A 228 14.28 6.14 0.72
N ALA A 229 14.33 6.00 2.05
CA ALA A 229 13.59 4.99 2.79
C ALA A 229 12.06 5.15 2.66
N GLN A 230 11.54 6.38 2.62
CA GLN A 230 10.14 6.68 2.35
C GLN A 230 9.73 6.23 0.93
N ARG A 231 10.56 6.47 -0.08
CA ARG A 231 10.30 5.99 -1.45
C ARG A 231 10.27 4.47 -1.52
N LEU A 232 11.20 3.79 -0.83
CA LEU A 232 11.20 2.33 -0.71
C LEU A 232 9.95 1.82 -0.01
N GLN A 233 9.55 2.43 1.12
CA GLN A 233 8.37 2.04 1.91
C GLN A 233 7.10 2.10 1.05
N ARG A 234 6.90 3.21 0.32
CA ARG A 234 5.76 3.37 -0.60
C ARG A 234 5.76 2.28 -1.68
N ARG A 235 6.92 2.00 -2.28
CA ARG A 235 7.02 0.98 -3.33
C ARG A 235 6.78 -0.43 -2.81
N GLU A 236 7.31 -0.76 -1.63
CA GLU A 236 7.11 -2.05 -0.98
C GLU A 236 5.63 -2.30 -0.68
N MET A 237 4.95 -1.35 -0.04
CA MET A 237 3.53 -1.49 0.25
C MET A 237 2.69 -1.60 -1.02
N TRP A 238 3.02 -0.86 -2.07
CA TRP A 238 2.33 -0.99 -3.36
C TRP A 238 2.50 -2.38 -3.98
N LEU A 239 3.75 -2.86 -4.11
CA LEU A 239 4.04 -4.16 -4.68
C LEU A 239 3.42 -5.29 -3.86
N LEU A 240 3.45 -5.17 -2.53
CA LEU A 240 2.82 -6.13 -1.64
C LEU A 240 1.30 -6.13 -1.81
N LEU A 241 0.66 -4.98 -1.96
CA LEU A 241 -0.79 -4.90 -2.22
C LEU A 241 -1.18 -5.58 -3.53
N GLU A 242 -0.43 -5.32 -4.61
CA GLU A 242 -0.65 -5.98 -5.91
C GLU A 242 -0.48 -7.50 -5.80
N SER A 243 0.59 -7.96 -5.16
CA SER A 243 0.85 -9.39 -4.94
C SER A 243 -0.23 -10.04 -4.08
N THR A 244 -0.61 -9.40 -2.98
CA THR A 244 -1.65 -9.91 -2.06
C THR A 244 -2.99 -10.02 -2.78
N PHE A 245 -3.34 -9.05 -3.61
CA PHE A 245 -4.57 -9.10 -4.41
C PHE A 245 -4.57 -10.27 -5.40
N GLN A 246 -3.44 -10.53 -6.07
CA GLN A 246 -3.32 -11.71 -6.95
C GLN A 246 -3.48 -13.02 -6.18
N ASP A 247 -3.01 -13.07 -4.94
CA ASP A 247 -3.11 -14.24 -4.06
C ASP A 247 -4.52 -14.49 -3.52
N VAL A 248 -5.44 -13.50 -3.58
CA VAL A 248 -6.84 -13.70 -3.19
C VAL A 248 -7.57 -14.67 -4.13
N GLY A 249 -7.22 -14.64 -5.42
CA GLY A 249 -7.89 -15.39 -6.49
C GLY A 249 -7.73 -16.90 -6.46
#